data_AF-A0A1Z4R374-F1
#
_entry.id   AF-A0A1Z4R374-F1
#
_cell.length_a   1.000
_cell.length_b   1.000
_cell.length_c   1.000
_cell.angle_alpha   90.00
_cell.angle_beta   90.00
_cell.angle_gamma   90.00
#
_symmetry.space_group_name_H-M   'P 1'
#
loop_
_entity.id
_entity.type
_entity.pdbx_description
1 polymer ?
#
loop_
_entity_poly.entity_id
_entity_poly.type
_entity_poly.pdbx_seq_one_letter_code
_entity_poly.pdbx_strand_id
1 'polypeptide(L)'
;MADLLISRSVSNESHPSVSFANARHEELKKIKESQKIRVNASGGGRPEKLQQEEQILLCLFYLRQMPNFEILGMIFEISKTEANVTFHYWRKIFRDVLPASLLEEVSEKESDLEIVKELLTGFQLLVDSA
;
A
#
# COMPACT_ATOMS: atom_id res chain seq x y z
N MET A 1 -10.17 25.36 29.09
CA MET A 1 -8.79 25.50 28.56
C MET A 1 -8.36 24.19 27.92
N ALA A 2 -9.19 23.68 26.99
CA ALA A 2 -9.04 22.36 26.38
C ALA A 2 -8.41 22.43 24.97
N ASP A 3 -7.93 23.60 24.57
CA ASP A 3 -7.48 23.88 23.19
C ASP A 3 -5.96 23.79 22.98
N LEU A 4 -5.21 23.19 23.93
CA LEU A 4 -3.74 23.10 23.84
C LEU A 4 -3.21 21.74 23.39
N LEU A 5 -4.07 20.79 23.01
CA LEU A 5 -3.67 19.45 22.55
C LEU A 5 -3.92 19.17 21.06
N ILE A 6 -4.53 20.09 20.31
CA ILE A 6 -4.79 19.91 18.87
C ILE A 6 -3.75 20.62 17.99
N SER A 7 -2.87 21.45 18.55
CA SER A 7 -1.85 22.17 17.77
C SER A 7 -0.45 21.54 17.82
N ARG A 8 -0.33 20.22 18.06
CA ARG A 8 0.95 19.53 17.86
C ARG A 8 1.07 19.21 16.38
N SER A 9 1.58 20.22 15.66
CA SER A 9 2.40 20.09 14.45
C SER A 9 2.37 18.68 13.84
N VAL A 10 1.67 18.55 12.72
CA VAL A 10 2.08 17.63 11.66
C VAL A 10 3.49 18.07 11.27
N SER A 11 4.47 17.59 12.03
CA SER A 11 5.88 17.81 11.77
C SER A 11 6.14 17.16 10.44
N ASN A 12 6.47 17.99 9.45
CA ASN A 12 6.81 17.63 8.09
C ASN A 12 8.18 16.94 8.01
N GLU A 13 8.42 15.99 8.90
CA GLU A 13 9.53 15.05 8.82
C GLU A 13 8.96 13.79 8.19
N SER A 14 9.32 13.53 6.94
CA SER A 14 8.94 12.29 6.26
C SER A 14 9.41 11.11 7.13
N HIS A 15 8.45 10.35 7.67
CA HIS A 15 8.76 9.07 8.31
C HIS A 15 9.67 8.25 7.37
N PRO A 16 10.70 7.54 7.88
CA PRO A 16 11.68 6.85 7.05
C PRO A 16 11.06 5.95 5.98
N SER A 17 9.90 5.35 6.31
CA SER A 17 9.11 4.51 5.40
C SER A 17 8.48 5.29 4.24
N VAL A 18 8.03 6.53 4.46
CA VAL A 18 7.40 7.36 3.42
C VAL A 18 8.45 7.88 2.43
N SER A 19 9.59 8.37 2.92
CA SER A 19 10.69 8.80 2.03
C SER A 19 11.22 7.63 1.20
N PHE A 20 11.34 6.45 1.81
CA PHE A 20 11.77 5.24 1.13
C PHE A 20 10.76 4.78 0.05
N ALA A 21 9.45 4.77 0.38
CA ALA A 21 8.40 4.45 -0.59
C ALA A 21 8.42 5.38 -1.81
N ASN A 22 8.58 6.69 -1.57
CA ASN A 22 8.67 7.68 -2.65
C ASN A 22 9.92 7.48 -3.51
N ALA A 23 11.08 7.22 -2.89
CA ALA A 23 12.31 6.93 -3.63
C ALA A 23 12.16 5.69 -4.51
N ARG A 24 11.55 4.62 -3.97
CA ARG A 24 11.31 3.38 -4.70
C ARG A 24 10.33 3.55 -5.85
N HIS A 25 9.26 4.32 -5.65
CA HIS A 25 8.30 4.69 -6.69
C HIS A 25 8.99 5.41 -7.87
N GLU A 26 9.81 6.40 -7.56
CA GLU A 26 10.56 7.17 -8.57
C GLU A 26 11.59 6.32 -9.32
N GLU A 27 12.26 5.40 -8.63
CA GLU A 27 13.16 4.44 -9.27
C GLU A 27 12.42 3.52 -10.25
N LEU A 28 11.28 2.94 -9.84
CA LEU A 28 10.47 2.08 -10.68
C LEU A 28 9.89 2.83 -11.89
N LYS A 29 9.52 4.10 -11.73
CA LYS A 29 9.11 4.97 -12.85
C LYS A 29 10.24 5.14 -13.86
N LYS A 30 11.47 5.41 -13.41
CA LYS A 30 12.64 5.56 -14.28
C LYS A 30 12.94 4.27 -15.05
N ILE A 31 12.90 3.12 -14.37
CA ILE A 31 13.08 1.80 -15.01
C ILE A 31 12.01 1.59 -16.09
N LYS A 32 10.73 1.81 -15.75
CA LYS A 32 9.62 1.66 -16.69
C LYS A 32 9.78 2.56 -17.91
N GLU A 33 10.22 3.81 -17.73
CA GLU A 33 10.49 4.72 -18.86
C GLU A 33 11.66 4.28 -19.72
N SER A 34 12.76 3.79 -19.13
CA SER A 34 13.93 3.30 -19.88
C SER A 34 13.63 2.07 -20.73
N GLN A 35 12.63 1.27 -20.35
CA GLN A 35 12.22 0.06 -21.05
C GLN A 35 11.22 0.32 -22.19
N LYS A 36 10.69 1.54 -22.32
CA LYS A 36 9.70 1.86 -23.37
C LYS A 36 10.38 2.05 -24.72
N ILE A 37 10.01 1.20 -25.69
CA ILE A 37 10.26 1.47 -27.10
C ILE A 37 9.20 2.47 -27.57
N ARG A 38 9.62 3.70 -27.87
CA ARG A 38 8.71 4.80 -28.21
C ARG A 38 8.57 4.97 -29.71
N VAL A 39 7.32 4.97 -30.20
CA VAL A 39 6.95 5.45 -31.54
C VAL A 39 6.62 6.95 -31.51
N ASN A 40 6.08 7.45 -30.38
CA ASN A 40 5.69 8.86 -30.17
C ASN A 40 6.59 9.55 -29.12
N ALA A 41 6.62 10.87 -29.13
CA ALA A 41 7.32 11.68 -28.12
C ALA A 41 6.85 11.38 -26.68
N SER A 42 7.71 11.63 -25.69
CA SER A 42 7.33 11.57 -24.27
C SER A 42 6.07 12.39 -24.00
N GLY A 43 5.13 11.80 -23.26
CA GLY A 43 3.90 12.50 -22.84
C GLY A 43 2.72 12.36 -23.81
N GLY A 44 2.87 11.70 -24.96
CA GLY A 44 1.76 11.45 -25.90
C GLY A 44 0.77 10.35 -25.48
N GLY A 45 0.89 9.82 -24.25
CA GLY A 45 0.00 8.79 -23.71
C GLY A 45 -1.21 9.37 -22.98
N ARG A 46 -2.18 8.52 -22.68
CA ARG A 46 -3.30 8.89 -21.81
C ARG A 46 -2.76 9.23 -20.40
N PRO A 47 -3.14 10.36 -19.80
CA PRO A 47 -2.76 10.67 -18.43
C PRO A 47 -3.30 9.62 -17.45
N GLU A 48 -2.59 9.42 -16.34
CA GLU A 48 -3.09 8.60 -15.23
C GLU A 48 -4.34 9.25 -14.63
N LYS A 49 -5.35 8.45 -14.30
CA LYS A 49 -6.60 8.97 -13.70
C LYS A 49 -6.48 9.26 -12.21
N LEU A 50 -5.70 8.44 -11.50
CA LEU A 50 -5.52 8.55 -10.06
C LEU A 50 -4.25 9.33 -9.71
N GLN A 51 -4.36 10.23 -8.74
CA GLN A 51 -3.22 10.82 -8.06
C GLN A 51 -2.46 9.75 -7.27
N GLN A 52 -1.18 9.99 -7.00
CA GLN A 52 -0.33 9.03 -6.28
C GLN A 52 -0.94 8.63 -4.92
N GLU A 53 -1.48 9.59 -4.19
CA GLU A 53 -2.12 9.38 -2.89
C GLU A 53 -3.34 8.46 -3.01
N GLU A 54 -4.15 8.63 -4.06
CA GLU A 54 -5.31 7.77 -4.33
C GLU A 54 -4.89 6.35 -4.69
N GLN A 55 -3.79 6.20 -5.44
CA GLN A 55 -3.24 4.89 -5.76
C GLN A 55 -2.72 4.15 -4.51
N ILE A 56 -2.07 4.88 -3.59
CA ILE A 56 -1.63 4.37 -2.27
C ILE A 56 -2.86 3.96 -1.45
N LEU A 57 -3.88 4.82 -1.36
CA LEU A 57 -5.12 4.56 -0.64
C LEU A 57 -5.85 3.35 -1.20
N LEU A 58 -5.92 3.20 -2.52
CA LEU A 58 -6.50 2.03 -3.17
C LEU A 58 -5.82 0.75 -2.71
N CYS A 59 -4.48 0.74 -2.66
CA CYS A 59 -3.74 -0.45 -2.24
C CYS A 59 -3.92 -0.74 -0.74
N LEU A 60 -3.89 0.28 0.12
CA LEU A 60 -4.13 0.11 1.57
C LEU A 60 -5.56 -0.36 1.87
N PHE A 61 -6.55 0.20 1.17
CA PHE A 61 -7.94 -0.23 1.28
C PHE A 61 -8.09 -1.70 0.87
N TYR A 62 -7.42 -2.12 -0.21
CA TYR A 62 -7.41 -3.52 -0.62
C TYR A 62 -6.82 -4.42 0.48
N LEU A 63 -5.65 -4.08 1.01
CA LEU A 63 -4.97 -4.88 2.03
C LEU A 63 -5.79 -4.99 3.33
N ARG A 64 -6.57 -3.96 3.66
CA ARG A 64 -7.39 -3.95 4.88
C ARG A 64 -8.71 -4.70 4.72
N GLN A 65 -9.41 -4.51 3.61
CA GLN A 65 -10.80 -4.96 3.44
C GLN A 65 -10.97 -6.12 2.46
N MET A 66 -9.93 -6.45 1.68
CA MET A 66 -9.94 -7.47 0.63
C MET A 66 -11.14 -7.40 -0.34
N PRO A 67 -11.55 -6.19 -0.81
CA PRO A 67 -12.62 -6.06 -1.80
C PRO A 67 -12.19 -6.65 -3.14
N ASN A 68 -13.17 -7.02 -3.97
CA ASN A 68 -12.87 -7.38 -5.36
C ASN A 68 -12.49 -6.11 -6.19
N PHE A 69 -11.83 -6.31 -7.34
CA PHE A 69 -11.38 -5.19 -8.18
C PHE A 69 -12.50 -4.40 -8.86
N GLU A 70 -13.71 -4.96 -8.94
CA GLU A 70 -14.88 -4.25 -9.46
C GLU A 70 -15.37 -3.20 -8.47
N ILE A 71 -15.46 -3.57 -7.18
CA ILE A 71 -15.75 -2.66 -6.08
C ILE A 71 -14.69 -1.57 -5.98
N LEU A 72 -13.41 -1.92 -6.08
CA LEU A 72 -12.33 -0.91 -6.13
C LEU A 72 -12.50 0.04 -7.31
N GLY A 73 -12.82 -0.49 -8.50
CA GLY A 73 -13.08 0.34 -9.69
C GLY A 73 -14.22 1.33 -9.47
N MET A 74 -15.28 0.90 -8.78
CA MET A 74 -16.40 1.78 -8.42
C MET A 74 -15.99 2.86 -7.40
N ILE A 75 -15.27 2.51 -6.34
CA ILE A 75 -14.87 3.44 -5.27
C ILE A 75 -13.91 4.52 -5.79
N PHE A 76 -12.98 4.15 -6.66
CA PHE A 76 -11.93 5.03 -7.18
C PHE A 76 -12.22 5.54 -8.60
N GLU A 77 -13.42 5.34 -9.13
CA GLU A 77 -13.85 5.79 -10.46
C GLU A 77 -12.92 5.37 -11.62
N ILE A 78 -12.34 4.18 -11.52
CA ILE A 78 -11.45 3.59 -12.52
C ILE A 78 -11.97 2.24 -13.03
N SER A 79 -11.37 1.74 -14.11
CA SER A 79 -11.74 0.40 -14.59
C SER A 79 -11.22 -0.68 -13.64
N LYS A 80 -11.87 -1.85 -13.61
CA LYS A 80 -11.39 -3.07 -12.93
C LYS A 80 -9.92 -3.38 -13.27
N THR A 81 -9.57 -3.26 -14.55
CA THR A 81 -8.21 -3.52 -15.03
C THR A 81 -7.22 -2.50 -14.48
N GLU A 82 -7.60 -1.23 -14.44
CA GLU A 82 -6.78 -0.13 -13.91
C GLU A 82 -6.57 -0.29 -12.39
N ALA A 83 -7.61 -0.70 -11.65
CA ALA A 83 -7.50 -1.00 -10.22
C ALA A 83 -6.54 -2.16 -9.96
N ASN A 84 -6.64 -3.24 -10.75
CA ASN A 84 -5.76 -4.40 -10.66
C ASN A 84 -4.28 -4.04 -10.93
N VAL A 85 -4.03 -3.30 -12.00
CA VAL A 85 -2.67 -2.83 -12.34
C VAL A 85 -2.10 -1.94 -11.24
N THR A 86 -2.90 -1.00 -10.74
CA THR A 86 -2.51 -0.06 -9.68
C THR A 86 -2.17 -0.81 -8.39
N PHE A 87 -3.04 -1.73 -7.95
CA PHE A 87 -2.81 -2.54 -6.76
C PHE A 87 -1.52 -3.35 -6.86
N HIS A 88 -1.30 -4.09 -7.95
CA HIS A 88 -0.12 -4.93 -8.08
C HIS A 88 1.18 -4.15 -8.23
N TYR A 89 1.11 -2.92 -8.74
CA TYR A 89 2.24 -2.01 -8.76
C TYR A 89 2.62 -1.58 -7.33
N TRP A 90 1.68 -1.01 -6.57
CA TRP A 90 1.92 -0.54 -5.21
C TRP A 90 2.24 -1.67 -4.23
N ARG A 91 1.67 -2.87 -4.42
CA ARG A 91 2.00 -4.06 -3.63
C ARG A 91 3.50 -4.39 -3.66
N LYS A 92 4.19 -4.16 -4.79
CA LYS A 92 5.65 -4.38 -4.88
C LYS A 92 6.40 -3.39 -4.02
N ILE A 93 6.02 -2.11 -4.09
CA ILE A 93 6.63 -1.04 -3.28
C ILE A 93 6.39 -1.31 -1.79
N PHE A 94 5.16 -1.66 -1.41
CA PHE A 94 4.83 -1.96 -0.02
C PHE A 94 5.55 -3.17 0.54
N ARG A 95 5.85 -4.19 -0.27
CA ARG A 95 6.68 -5.31 0.18
C ARG A 95 8.10 -4.87 0.56
N ASP A 96 8.63 -3.86 -0.11
CA ASP A 96 9.97 -3.32 0.21
C ASP A 96 9.92 -2.37 1.43
N VAL A 97 8.78 -1.69 1.66
CA VAL A 97 8.63 -0.62 2.67
C VAL A 97 8.10 -1.13 4.01
N LEU A 98 7.14 -2.06 3.99
CA LEU A 98 6.51 -2.56 5.20
C LEU A 98 7.42 -3.61 5.85
N PRO A 99 7.49 -3.65 7.19
CA PRO A 99 8.20 -4.71 7.88
C PRO A 99 7.58 -6.07 7.53
N ALA A 100 8.39 -7.12 7.65
CA ALA A 100 7.91 -8.50 7.55
C ALA A 100 6.74 -8.71 8.54
N SER A 101 5.78 -9.52 8.14
CA SER A 101 4.72 -9.89 9.08
C SER A 101 5.28 -10.80 10.18
N LEU A 102 4.70 -10.78 11.38
CA LEU A 102 5.11 -11.69 12.45
C LEU A 102 5.12 -13.16 11.99
N LEU A 103 4.16 -13.55 11.15
CA LEU A 103 4.09 -14.90 10.57
C LEU A 103 5.27 -15.21 9.65
N GLU A 104 5.77 -14.22 8.92
CA GLU A 104 6.91 -14.35 8.03
C GLU A 104 8.22 -14.42 8.84
N GLU A 105 8.35 -13.60 9.88
CA GLU A 105 9.52 -13.58 10.77
C GLU A 105 9.76 -14.91 11.50
N VAL A 106 8.68 -15.58 11.93
CA VAL A 106 8.77 -16.86 12.67
C VAL A 106 8.55 -18.09 11.79
N SER A 107 8.42 -17.90 10.47
CA SER A 107 8.01 -18.96 9.53
C SER A 107 8.91 -20.20 9.53
N GLU A 108 10.19 -20.05 9.88
CA GLU A 108 11.17 -21.14 9.89
C GLU A 108 11.13 -21.99 11.16
N LYS A 109 10.48 -21.51 12.23
CA LYS A 109 10.41 -22.19 13.52
C LYS A 109 8.98 -22.59 13.83
N GLU A 110 8.69 -23.87 13.66
CA GLU A 110 7.34 -24.43 13.82
C GLU A 110 6.73 -24.15 15.20
N SER A 111 7.52 -24.23 16.27
CA SER A 111 7.10 -23.88 17.63
C SER A 111 6.69 -22.41 17.78
N ASP A 112 7.47 -21.50 17.23
CA ASP A 112 7.26 -20.06 17.35
C ASP A 112 6.05 -19.64 16.49
N LEU A 113 5.90 -20.28 15.33
CA LEU A 113 4.76 -20.10 14.43
C LEU A 113 3.43 -20.55 15.06
N GLU A 114 3.42 -21.66 15.80
CA GLU A 114 2.22 -22.13 16.49
C GLU A 114 1.80 -21.16 17.62
N ILE A 115 2.77 -20.65 18.39
CA ILE A 115 2.53 -19.62 19.42
C ILE A 115 1.98 -18.34 18.80
N VAL A 116 2.58 -17.86 17.70
CA VAL A 116 2.12 -16.63 17.02
C VAL A 116 0.71 -16.83 16.47
N LYS A 117 0.39 -18.00 15.90
CA LYS A 117 -0.96 -18.30 15.43
C LYS A 117 -1.98 -18.30 16.57
N GLU A 118 -1.67 -18.93 17.70
CA GLU A 118 -2.54 -18.94 18.88
C GLU A 118 -2.80 -17.51 19.39
N LEU A 119 -1.74 -16.72 19.52
CA LEU A 119 -1.82 -15.32 19.94
C LEU A 119 -2.69 -14.48 18.99
N LEU A 120 -2.44 -14.58 17.67
CA LEU A 120 -3.19 -13.84 16.65
C LEU A 120 -4.68 -14.26 16.60
N THR A 121 -4.97 -15.54 16.80
CA THR A 121 -6.34 -16.05 16.88
C THR A 121 -7.05 -15.51 18.12
N GLY A 122 -6.34 -15.40 19.25
CA GLY A 122 -6.85 -14.77 20.48
C GLY A 122 -7.27 -13.31 20.29
N PHE A 123 -6.60 -12.57 19.41
CA PHE A 123 -6.98 -11.18 19.08
C PHE A 123 -8.25 -11.09 18.21
N GLN A 124 -8.55 -12.10 17.40
CA GLN A 124 -9.72 -12.11 16.51
C GLN A 124 -11.04 -12.12 17.31
N LEU A 125 -11.04 -12.70 18.51
CA LEU A 125 -12.19 -12.77 19.41
C LEU A 125 -12.60 -11.42 20.04
N LEU A 126 -11.69 -10.43 20.10
CA LEU A 126 -11.99 -9.13 20.75
C LEU A 126 -12.78 -8.17 19.86
N VAL A 127 -12.72 -8.33 18.53
CA VAL A 127 -13.41 -7.43 17.58
C VAL A 127 -14.80 -7.94 17.22
N ASP A 128 -15.05 -9.25 17.36
CA ASP A 128 -16.35 -9.89 17.11
C ASP A 128 -17.30 -9.83 18.34
N SER A 129 -16.89 -9.17 19.42
CA SER A 129 -17.66 -9.06 20.68
C SER A 129 -18.52 -7.79 20.80
N ALA A 130 -18.91 -7.15 19.69
CA ALA A 130 -19.77 -5.95 19.68
C ALA A 130 -21.01 -6.10 18.80
#